data_AF-A0A7S2YL64-F1
#
_entry.id   AF-A0A7S2YL64-F1
#
_cell.length_a   1.000
_cell.length_b   1.000
_cell.length_c   1.000
_cell.angle_alpha   90.00
_cell.angle_beta   90.00
_cell.angle_gamma   90.00
#
_symmetry.space_group_name_H-M   'P 1'
#
loop_
_entity.id
_entity.type
_entity.pdbx_description
1 polymer ?
#
loop_
_entity_poly.entity_id
_entity_poly.type
_entity_poly.pdbx_seq_one_letter_code
_entity_poly.pdbx_strand_id
1 'polypeptide(L)'
;SPGGKSPRKQSPHRFSMHHEEDTTPQSCRHLQESCALVQRIEIEATNATSSSRRAIKFRSGQSPSMTDRDAMSAAFSKHLQRTYKACPSVKDKNITLPALNSDDWQLLKDSSVWSDAVWEELDSRCLSFSSLATTRFGAFPCLPTLDVHFCSQIRRYSRETMITQLLNYATQLEEYARDAEYACANVIALLKKTYVQYGVDPPPLPSPIPLTSYPLEYAAPQAICPPWGLQVMEALNNVQAWVDEGQKPDSKRFSTNQEFNPFGEESRAMVVDSTQLAIRSVSAVVQAFQKQDDEEKNSRLERKNNQVMDRLAFMKKHQMVSIQLLDTCTSDMAQLAADELKSKSKIREVPLLKWNVVARNSTGTCIVTARHIIFITQNIPLLGSMGFGQKCTKFNFKHDIDSFEIQENTTGILGVLSISIQLMDTDGREIFSFRPSTGGLRLKNFLDIVLGIARENQSILSS
;
A
#
# COMPACT_ATOMS: atom_id res chain seq x y z
N SER A 1 -59.38 -31.14 13.25
CA SER A 1 -58.55 -32.36 13.30
C SER A 1 -57.29 -32.12 14.11
N PRO A 2 -57.19 -32.76 15.29
CA PRO A 2 -55.99 -32.79 16.12
C PRO A 2 -55.22 -34.13 15.99
N GLY A 3 -54.02 -34.18 16.58
CA GLY A 3 -53.30 -35.40 17.00
C GLY A 3 -52.22 -35.87 16.03
N GLY A 4 -50.92 -36.01 16.35
CA GLY A 4 -50.26 -36.21 17.64
C GLY A 4 -49.77 -37.67 17.74
N LYS A 5 -48.46 -37.89 17.86
CA LYS A 5 -47.83 -38.92 18.71
C LYS A 5 -46.29 -38.89 18.67
N SER A 6 -45.77 -39.21 19.85
CA SER A 6 -44.42 -39.04 20.42
C SER A 6 -43.45 -40.20 20.07
N PRO A 7 -42.17 -40.14 20.52
CA PRO A 7 -41.04 -40.93 20.02
C PRO A 7 -40.86 -42.26 20.76
N ARG A 8 -40.11 -43.18 20.17
CA ARG A 8 -39.65 -44.42 20.81
C ARG A 8 -38.12 -44.46 20.90
N LYS A 9 -37.61 -44.40 22.12
CA LYS A 9 -36.28 -44.87 22.51
C LYS A 9 -36.29 -46.40 22.59
N GLN A 10 -35.18 -47.05 22.18
CA GLN A 10 -34.62 -48.24 22.82
C GLN A 10 -33.15 -48.41 22.41
N SER A 11 -32.28 -48.46 23.42
CA SER A 11 -30.86 -48.84 23.45
C SER A 11 -30.72 -50.38 23.62
N PRO A 12 -29.53 -50.95 23.92
CA PRO A 12 -28.20 -50.92 23.28
C PRO A 12 -27.71 -52.36 22.95
N HIS A 13 -26.81 -52.60 21.98
CA HIS A 13 -25.99 -53.84 21.99
C HIS A 13 -24.67 -53.78 21.21
N ARG A 14 -23.61 -54.06 21.98
CA ARG A 14 -22.39 -54.87 21.71
C ARG A 14 -21.44 -54.51 20.56
N PHE A 15 -20.24 -54.10 20.99
CA PHE A 15 -18.96 -54.27 20.30
C PHE A 15 -18.79 -55.69 19.74
N SER A 16 -18.44 -55.79 18.45
CA SER A 16 -17.68 -56.89 17.87
C SER A 16 -16.46 -56.29 17.18
N MET A 17 -15.26 -56.65 17.64
CA MET A 17 -14.01 -56.38 16.94
C MET A 17 -13.93 -57.31 15.73
N HIS A 18 -14.12 -56.76 14.53
CA HIS A 18 -13.70 -57.42 13.30
C HIS A 18 -12.55 -56.63 12.70
N HIS A 19 -11.52 -57.38 12.32
CA HIS A 19 -10.28 -56.95 11.69
C HIS A 19 -10.50 -55.79 10.71
N GLU A 20 -9.76 -54.69 10.90
CA GLU A 20 -9.60 -53.67 9.86
C GLU A 20 -9.01 -54.34 8.62
N GLU A 21 -9.89 -54.67 7.68
CA GLU A 21 -9.50 -54.91 6.30
C GLU A 21 -8.87 -53.62 5.77
N ASP A 22 -7.66 -53.79 5.26
CA ASP A 22 -6.79 -52.77 4.73
C ASP A 22 -7.45 -52.12 3.50
N THR A 23 -8.34 -51.15 3.77
CA THR A 23 -9.12 -50.36 2.81
C THR A 23 -8.29 -49.19 2.29
N THR A 24 -7.02 -49.46 1.96
CA THR A 24 -6.27 -48.53 1.12
C THR A 24 -6.93 -48.52 -0.26
N PRO A 25 -7.42 -47.36 -0.75
CA PRO A 25 -8.03 -47.27 -2.07
C PRO A 25 -7.09 -47.87 -3.11
N GLN A 26 -7.63 -48.66 -4.04
CA GLN A 26 -6.83 -49.36 -5.05
C GLN A 26 -5.91 -48.40 -5.83
N SER A 27 -6.33 -47.15 -6.01
CA SER A 27 -5.52 -46.06 -6.56
C SER A 27 -4.29 -45.70 -5.72
N CYS A 28 -4.40 -45.70 -4.38
CA CYS A 28 -3.27 -45.45 -3.48
C CYS A 28 -2.22 -46.56 -3.54
N ARG A 29 -2.64 -47.82 -3.66
CA ARG A 29 -1.71 -48.95 -3.84
C ARG A 29 -0.98 -48.84 -5.18
N HIS A 30 -1.67 -48.50 -6.26
CA HIS A 30 -1.05 -48.34 -7.58
C HIS A 30 -0.15 -47.11 -7.70
N LEU A 31 -0.45 -46.03 -6.97
CA LEU A 31 0.45 -44.87 -6.86
C LEU A 31 1.74 -45.22 -6.10
N GLN A 32 1.63 -45.94 -4.98
CA GLN A 32 2.80 -46.43 -4.24
C GLN A 32 3.65 -47.38 -5.09
N GLU A 33 3.02 -48.26 -5.86
CA GLU A 33 3.71 -49.15 -6.80
C GLU A 33 4.42 -48.37 -7.92
N SER A 34 3.79 -47.31 -8.45
CA SER A 34 4.36 -46.45 -9.51
C SER A 34 5.55 -45.63 -9.00
N CYS A 35 5.44 -45.04 -7.81
CA CYS A 35 6.54 -44.32 -7.17
C CYS A 35 7.72 -45.24 -6.83
N ALA A 36 7.44 -46.47 -6.38
CA ALA A 36 8.48 -47.47 -6.15
C ALA A 36 9.17 -47.91 -7.45
N LEU A 37 8.45 -47.88 -8.59
CA LEU A 37 8.97 -48.22 -9.91
C LEU A 37 9.87 -47.11 -10.44
N VAL A 38 9.47 -45.84 -10.32
CA VAL A 38 10.30 -44.67 -10.65
C VAL A 38 11.57 -44.63 -9.81
N GLN A 39 11.47 -44.83 -8.50
CA GLN A 39 12.65 -44.90 -7.62
C GLN A 39 13.61 -46.02 -8.01
N ARG A 40 13.13 -47.18 -8.46
CA ARG A 40 14.00 -48.28 -8.91
C ARG A 40 14.69 -47.98 -10.23
N ILE A 41 14.01 -47.30 -11.15
CA ILE A 41 14.60 -46.84 -12.42
C ILE A 41 15.72 -45.83 -12.14
N GLU A 42 15.51 -44.90 -11.21
CA GLU A 42 16.52 -43.92 -10.81
C GLU A 42 17.70 -44.56 -10.04
N ILE A 43 17.43 -45.54 -9.18
CA ILE A 43 18.46 -46.29 -8.44
C ILE A 43 19.29 -47.18 -9.39
N GLU A 44 18.70 -47.79 -10.42
CA GLU A 44 19.46 -48.54 -11.43
C GLU A 44 20.25 -47.62 -12.37
N ALA A 45 19.70 -46.47 -12.74
CA ALA A 45 20.41 -45.46 -13.54
C ALA A 45 21.66 -44.92 -12.80
N THR A 46 21.61 -44.84 -11.46
CA THR A 46 22.74 -44.41 -10.63
C THR A 46 23.73 -45.53 -10.29
N ASN A 47 23.31 -46.81 -10.31
CA ASN A 47 24.15 -47.96 -9.95
C ASN A 47 24.63 -48.82 -11.14
N ALA A 48 24.47 -48.35 -12.38
CA ALA A 48 24.82 -49.08 -13.61
C ALA A 48 26.34 -49.21 -13.89
N THR A 49 27.13 -49.69 -12.91
CA THR A 49 28.53 -50.11 -13.16
C THR A 49 28.88 -51.55 -12.79
N SER A 50 27.95 -52.40 -12.32
CA SER A 50 28.28 -53.84 -12.20
C SER A 50 27.10 -54.75 -11.86
N SER A 51 26.71 -55.65 -12.78
CA SER A 51 26.74 -57.13 -12.54
C SER A 51 25.93 -57.98 -13.54
N SER A 52 26.67 -58.88 -14.19
CA SER A 52 26.42 -60.30 -14.52
C SER A 52 24.98 -60.85 -14.65
N ARG A 53 24.66 -61.33 -15.85
CA ARG A 53 23.45 -62.11 -16.19
C ARG A 53 23.52 -63.54 -15.63
N ARG A 54 22.53 -63.99 -14.86
CA ARG A 54 22.17 -65.41 -14.70
C ARG A 54 20.82 -65.68 -15.34
N ALA A 55 20.72 -66.74 -16.15
CA ALA A 55 19.46 -67.23 -16.71
C ALA A 55 18.74 -68.13 -15.68
N ILE A 56 17.44 -67.92 -15.49
CA ILE A 56 16.61 -68.75 -14.61
C ILE A 56 15.72 -69.63 -15.49
N LYS A 57 15.80 -70.95 -15.28
CA LYS A 57 14.90 -71.96 -15.85
C LYS A 57 13.58 -71.96 -15.07
N PHE A 58 12.45 -71.92 -15.75
CA PHE A 58 11.15 -72.16 -15.14
C PHE A 58 10.97 -73.65 -14.84
N ARG A 59 10.56 -73.98 -13.60
CA ARG A 59 10.09 -75.34 -13.25
C ARG A 59 8.71 -75.55 -13.85
N SER A 60 8.62 -76.49 -14.79
CA SER A 60 7.37 -77.05 -15.31
C SER A 60 6.63 -77.78 -14.19
N GLY A 61 5.40 -77.35 -13.84
CA GLY A 61 4.52 -78.18 -12.99
C GLY A 61 3.44 -77.48 -12.16
N GLN A 62 3.35 -76.14 -12.13
CA GLN A 62 2.25 -75.45 -11.42
C GLN A 62 1.69 -74.32 -12.26
N SER A 63 0.75 -74.64 -13.14
CA SER A 63 -0.18 -73.68 -13.71
C SER A 63 -1.45 -73.68 -12.84
N PRO A 64 -1.66 -72.68 -11.95
CA PRO A 64 -2.93 -72.53 -11.26
C PRO A 64 -4.03 -72.21 -12.29
N SER A 65 -5.18 -72.84 -12.13
CA SER A 65 -6.40 -72.61 -12.91
C SER A 65 -6.76 -71.12 -12.93
N MET A 66 -6.56 -70.48 -14.08
CA MET A 66 -6.81 -69.05 -14.32
C MET A 66 -8.26 -68.81 -14.77
N THR A 67 -9.20 -68.78 -13.83
CA THR A 67 -10.60 -68.39 -14.10
C THR A 67 -11.04 -67.12 -13.38
N ASP A 68 -10.20 -66.59 -12.49
CA ASP A 68 -10.50 -65.39 -11.71
C ASP A 68 -9.65 -64.20 -12.17
N ARG A 69 -10.33 -63.08 -12.47
CA ARG A 69 -9.73 -61.85 -13.01
C ARG A 69 -8.74 -61.24 -12.02
N ASP A 70 -9.02 -61.34 -10.73
CA ASP A 70 -8.17 -60.77 -9.69
C ASP A 70 -6.94 -61.65 -9.45
N ALA A 71 -7.09 -62.97 -9.51
CA ALA A 71 -5.96 -63.91 -9.49
C ALA A 71 -5.07 -63.76 -10.73
N MET A 72 -5.64 -63.46 -11.90
CA MET A 72 -4.91 -63.21 -13.13
C MET A 72 -4.15 -61.88 -13.07
N SER A 73 -4.81 -60.81 -12.60
CA SER A 73 -4.19 -59.50 -12.39
C SER A 73 -3.03 -59.59 -11.38
N ALA A 74 -3.22 -60.28 -10.25
CA ALA A 74 -2.17 -60.46 -9.25
C ALA A 74 -1.00 -61.33 -9.76
N ALA A 75 -1.28 -62.40 -10.52
CA ALA A 75 -0.25 -63.22 -11.14
C ALA A 75 0.53 -62.43 -12.21
N PHE A 76 -0.15 -61.57 -12.97
CA PHE A 76 0.43 -60.74 -14.02
C PHE A 76 1.29 -59.60 -13.44
N SER A 77 0.80 -58.87 -12.43
CA SER A 77 1.61 -57.88 -11.69
C SER A 77 2.84 -58.51 -11.05
N LYS A 78 2.71 -59.70 -10.46
CA LYS A 78 3.84 -60.43 -9.86
C LYS A 78 4.82 -60.97 -10.92
N HIS A 79 4.35 -61.24 -12.13
CA HIS A 79 5.18 -61.60 -13.27
C HIS A 79 5.91 -60.37 -13.83
N LEU A 80 5.24 -59.24 -14.04
CA LEU A 80 5.84 -57.97 -14.47
C LEU A 80 6.90 -57.50 -13.47
N GLN A 81 6.61 -57.49 -12.17
CA GLN A 81 7.58 -57.14 -11.13
C GLN A 81 8.83 -58.04 -11.12
N ARG A 82 8.70 -59.31 -11.56
CA ARG A 82 9.81 -60.27 -11.61
C ARG A 82 10.56 -60.30 -12.94
N THR A 83 9.92 -59.90 -14.03
CA THR A 83 10.38 -60.20 -15.39
C THR A 83 10.58 -58.97 -16.24
N TYR A 84 10.11 -57.79 -15.82
CA TYR A 84 10.32 -56.55 -16.56
C TYR A 84 11.81 -56.16 -16.53
N LYS A 85 12.53 -56.66 -17.53
CA LYS A 85 13.73 -56.02 -18.05
C LYS A 85 13.27 -55.19 -19.21
N ALA A 86 13.69 -53.92 -19.27
CA ALA A 86 13.45 -53.05 -20.41
C ALA A 86 13.77 -53.82 -21.71
N CYS A 87 12.71 -54.13 -22.47
CA CYS A 87 12.82 -54.79 -23.77
C CYS A 87 13.34 -53.77 -24.81
N PRO A 88 13.99 -54.25 -25.89
CA PRO A 88 15.10 -53.55 -26.51
C PRO A 88 14.64 -52.26 -27.20
N SER A 89 15.31 -51.19 -26.83
CA SER A 89 15.10 -49.82 -27.28
C SER A 89 15.51 -49.63 -28.74
N VAL A 90 14.72 -48.87 -29.50
CA VAL A 90 15.06 -48.45 -30.87
C VAL A 90 16.08 -47.32 -30.76
N LYS A 91 17.20 -47.44 -31.48
CA LYS A 91 18.19 -46.38 -31.58
C LYS A 91 17.76 -45.38 -32.64
N ASP A 92 17.45 -44.16 -32.23
CA ASP A 92 17.45 -43.01 -33.14
C ASP A 92 18.72 -42.20 -32.88
N LYS A 93 19.65 -42.24 -33.84
CA LYS A 93 20.99 -41.63 -33.75
C LYS A 93 21.74 -42.11 -32.50
N ASN A 94 22.04 -41.22 -31.56
CA ASN A 94 22.77 -41.53 -30.31
C ASN A 94 21.84 -41.76 -29.10
N ILE A 95 20.52 -41.73 -29.28
CA ILE A 95 19.55 -41.86 -28.19
C ILE A 95 18.78 -43.17 -28.38
N THR A 96 18.82 -44.01 -27.35
CA THR A 96 18.05 -45.26 -27.31
C THR A 96 16.71 -44.95 -26.68
N LEU A 97 15.64 -44.94 -27.46
CA LEU A 97 14.28 -44.69 -26.97
C LEU A 97 13.57 -46.03 -26.70
N PRO A 98 12.83 -46.16 -25.59
CA PRO A 98 11.98 -47.33 -25.39
C PRO A 98 10.92 -47.34 -26.49
N ALA A 99 10.93 -48.37 -27.34
CA ALA A 99 9.94 -48.54 -28.39
C ALA A 99 8.87 -49.52 -27.89
N LEU A 100 7.63 -49.06 -27.93
CA LEU A 100 6.47 -49.86 -27.59
C LEU A 100 6.15 -50.76 -28.79
N ASN A 101 5.92 -52.04 -28.54
CA ASN A 101 5.50 -52.97 -29.59
C ASN A 101 4.00 -52.77 -29.91
N SER A 102 3.50 -53.42 -30.96
CA SER A 102 2.08 -53.33 -31.34
C SER A 102 1.11 -53.84 -30.27
N ASP A 103 1.58 -54.71 -29.38
CA ASP A 103 0.78 -55.32 -28.30
C ASP A 103 0.71 -54.39 -27.08
N ASP A 104 1.68 -53.49 -26.92
CA ASP A 104 1.72 -52.43 -25.90
C ASP A 104 0.75 -51.27 -26.22
N TRP A 105 0.14 -51.25 -27.41
CA TRP A 105 -0.88 -50.26 -27.78
C TRP A 105 -2.09 -50.31 -26.86
N GLN A 106 -2.49 -51.51 -26.42
CA GLN A 106 -3.61 -51.65 -25.50
C GLN A 106 -3.24 -51.13 -24.10
N LEU A 107 -1.98 -51.33 -23.69
CA LEU A 107 -1.44 -50.75 -22.45
C LEU A 107 -1.40 -49.22 -22.52
N LEU A 108 -0.97 -48.64 -23.65
CA LEU A 108 -1.02 -47.20 -23.89
C LEU A 108 -2.44 -46.65 -23.86
N LYS A 109 -3.39 -47.37 -24.47
CA LYS A 109 -4.79 -46.94 -24.53
C LYS A 109 -5.47 -46.99 -23.16
N ASP A 110 -5.12 -47.99 -22.35
CA ASP A 110 -5.64 -48.12 -20.98
C ASP A 110 -4.92 -47.15 -20.03
N SER A 111 -3.63 -46.86 -20.27
CA SER A 111 -2.87 -45.85 -19.50
C SER A 111 -3.04 -44.43 -20.02
N SER A 112 -3.62 -44.18 -21.20
CA SER A 112 -3.89 -42.82 -21.69
C SER A 112 -5.04 -42.19 -20.94
N VAL A 113 -6.09 -42.96 -20.63
CA VAL A 113 -7.19 -42.50 -19.76
C VAL A 113 -6.66 -42.15 -18.36
N TRP A 114 -5.70 -42.93 -17.87
CA TRP A 114 -4.99 -42.62 -16.62
C TRP A 114 -4.06 -41.41 -16.75
N SER A 115 -3.34 -41.28 -17.85
CA SER A 115 -2.45 -40.14 -18.11
C SER A 115 -3.25 -38.85 -18.21
N ASP A 116 -4.40 -38.87 -18.89
CA ASP A 116 -5.32 -37.75 -19.00
C ASP A 116 -5.94 -37.39 -17.65
N ALA A 117 -6.27 -38.38 -16.81
CA ALA A 117 -6.73 -38.15 -15.44
C ALA A 117 -5.61 -37.59 -14.52
N VAL A 118 -4.38 -38.07 -14.66
CA VAL A 118 -3.20 -37.53 -13.96
C VAL A 118 -2.88 -36.13 -14.44
N TRP A 119 -2.99 -35.86 -15.75
CA TRP A 119 -2.83 -34.53 -16.33
C TRP A 119 -3.96 -33.59 -15.89
N GLU A 120 -5.22 -34.03 -15.85
CA GLU A 120 -6.35 -33.28 -15.29
C GLU A 120 -6.20 -33.04 -13.79
N GLU A 121 -5.64 -33.99 -13.02
CA GLU A 121 -5.37 -33.81 -11.58
C GLU A 121 -4.21 -32.82 -11.35
N LEU A 122 -3.16 -32.89 -12.18
CA LEU A 122 -2.04 -31.94 -12.20
C LEU A 122 -2.48 -30.54 -12.67
N ASP A 123 -3.42 -30.45 -13.61
CA ASP A 123 -4.01 -29.19 -14.09
C ASP A 123 -5.03 -28.60 -13.12
N SER A 124 -5.82 -29.45 -12.43
CA SER A 124 -6.87 -29.00 -11.49
C SER A 124 -6.35 -28.60 -10.11
N ARG A 125 -5.10 -28.97 -9.74
CA ARG A 125 -4.35 -28.50 -8.56
C ARG A 125 -5.14 -28.36 -7.25
N CYS A 126 -6.11 -29.23 -7.00
CA CYS A 126 -6.67 -29.40 -5.66
C CYS A 126 -5.83 -30.46 -4.94
N LEU A 127 -4.65 -30.06 -4.44
CA LEU A 127 -3.83 -30.92 -3.56
C LEU A 127 -4.73 -31.46 -2.43
N SER A 128 -4.89 -32.78 -2.35
CA SER A 128 -5.63 -33.37 -1.24
C SER A 128 -4.94 -33.02 0.09
N PHE A 129 -5.73 -32.67 1.11
CA PHE A 129 -5.23 -32.16 2.41
C PHE A 129 -4.25 -33.12 3.10
N SER A 130 -4.37 -34.42 2.85
CA SER A 130 -3.51 -35.48 3.38
C SER A 130 -2.09 -35.45 2.79
N SER A 131 -1.94 -35.11 1.52
CA SER A 131 -0.63 -34.90 0.89
C SER A 131 0.08 -33.70 1.52
N LEU A 132 -0.61 -32.55 1.66
CA LEU A 132 -0.07 -31.33 2.28
C LEU A 132 0.47 -31.56 3.71
N ALA A 133 -0.23 -32.38 4.50
CA ALA A 133 0.16 -32.70 5.88
C ALA A 133 1.47 -33.53 5.97
N THR A 134 1.86 -34.23 4.90
CA THR A 134 3.01 -35.14 4.89
C THR A 134 4.16 -34.66 3.98
N THR A 135 3.87 -33.83 2.99
CA THR A 135 4.86 -33.26 2.07
C THR A 135 5.37 -31.91 2.58
N ARG A 136 6.69 -31.71 2.52
CA ARG A 136 7.40 -30.57 3.10
C ARG A 136 7.28 -29.33 2.22
N PHE A 137 7.23 -28.14 2.81
CA PHE A 137 7.31 -26.88 2.06
C PHE A 137 8.52 -26.89 1.10
N GLY A 138 8.24 -26.76 -0.19
CA GLY A 138 9.25 -26.77 -1.25
C GLY A 138 9.61 -28.15 -1.83
N ALA A 139 9.00 -29.24 -1.36
CA ALA A 139 9.14 -30.57 -1.95
C ALA A 139 7.94 -30.91 -2.85
N PHE A 140 8.19 -31.42 -4.04
CA PHE A 140 7.13 -31.98 -4.89
C PHE A 140 6.44 -33.17 -4.18
N PRO A 141 5.10 -33.33 -4.22
CA PRO A 141 4.09 -32.60 -5.03
C PRO A 141 3.54 -31.28 -4.45
N CYS A 142 3.93 -30.81 -3.26
CA CYS A 142 3.36 -29.58 -2.71
C CYS A 142 4.11 -28.31 -3.17
N LEU A 143 3.45 -27.53 -4.03
CA LEU A 143 3.76 -26.14 -4.38
C LEU A 143 3.05 -25.20 -3.39
N PRO A 144 3.68 -24.08 -2.94
CA PRO A 144 4.63 -23.28 -3.70
C PRO A 144 6.05 -23.29 -3.12
N THR A 145 7.04 -23.62 -3.93
CA THR A 145 8.45 -23.24 -3.68
C THR A 145 8.58 -21.72 -3.83
N LEU A 146 9.38 -21.07 -2.98
CA LEU A 146 9.83 -19.69 -3.21
C LEU A 146 10.83 -19.65 -4.38
N ASP A 147 10.33 -19.90 -5.59
CA ASP A 147 11.13 -19.80 -6.80
C ASP A 147 11.21 -18.36 -7.30
N VAL A 148 12.02 -18.17 -8.35
CA VAL A 148 12.24 -16.86 -8.97
C VAL A 148 10.92 -16.26 -9.50
N HIS A 149 10.01 -17.09 -10.01
CA HIS A 149 8.74 -16.65 -10.58
C HIS A 149 7.78 -16.15 -9.50
N PHE A 150 7.63 -16.91 -8.42
CA PHE A 150 6.80 -16.54 -7.29
C PHE A 150 7.33 -15.28 -6.57
N CYS A 151 8.65 -15.19 -6.35
CA CYS A 151 9.25 -13.97 -5.82
C CYS A 151 9.05 -12.77 -6.75
N SER A 152 9.08 -12.97 -8.08
CA SER A 152 8.76 -11.92 -9.05
C SER A 152 7.29 -11.48 -8.98
N GLN A 153 6.35 -12.38 -8.69
CA GLN A 153 4.94 -12.05 -8.50
C GLN A 153 4.72 -11.24 -7.21
N ILE A 154 5.31 -11.69 -6.09
CA ILE A 154 5.27 -10.93 -4.82
C ILE A 154 5.83 -9.53 -5.01
N ARG A 155 6.98 -9.41 -5.67
CA ARG A 155 7.59 -8.12 -5.97
C ARG A 155 6.67 -7.22 -6.78
N ARG A 156 6.06 -7.76 -7.85
CA ARG A 156 5.14 -6.99 -8.69
C ARG A 156 3.97 -6.45 -7.86
N TYR A 157 3.37 -7.30 -7.03
CA TYR A 157 2.29 -6.92 -6.13
C TYR A 157 2.69 -5.84 -5.11
N SER A 158 3.85 -6.02 -4.46
CA SER A 158 4.39 -5.06 -3.48
C SER A 158 4.65 -3.70 -4.14
N ARG A 159 5.29 -3.70 -5.31
CA ARG A 159 5.59 -2.49 -6.07
C ARG A 159 4.34 -1.77 -6.56
N GLU A 160 3.33 -2.49 -7.03
CA GLU A 160 2.05 -1.90 -7.48
C GLU A 160 1.32 -1.21 -6.33
N THR A 161 1.35 -1.83 -5.14
CA THR A 161 0.82 -1.24 -3.91
C THR A 161 1.59 0.04 -3.53
N MET A 162 2.92 0.00 -3.56
CA MET A 162 3.77 1.15 -3.30
C MET A 162 3.50 2.32 -4.28
N ILE A 163 3.40 2.02 -5.59
CA ILE A 163 3.12 3.04 -6.62
C ILE A 163 1.75 3.69 -6.39
N THR A 164 0.74 2.90 -6.06
CA THR A 164 -0.61 3.41 -5.76
C THR A 164 -0.59 4.36 -4.56
N GLN A 165 0.12 4.00 -3.50
CA GLN A 165 0.32 4.88 -2.33
C GLN A 165 1.05 6.17 -2.72
N LEU A 166 2.14 6.07 -3.49
CA LEU A 166 2.89 7.24 -3.97
C LEU A 166 2.03 8.20 -4.78
N LEU A 167 1.18 7.70 -5.68
CA LEU A 167 0.28 8.52 -6.49
C LEU A 167 -0.75 9.24 -5.61
N ASN A 168 -1.33 8.55 -4.62
CA ASN A 168 -2.28 9.16 -3.70
C ASN A 168 -1.65 10.30 -2.89
N TYR A 169 -0.46 10.07 -2.30
CA TYR A 169 0.25 11.10 -1.56
C TYR A 169 0.71 12.26 -2.44
N ALA A 170 1.25 11.97 -3.63
CA ALA A 170 1.66 13.00 -4.58
C ALA A 170 0.48 13.89 -5.01
N THR A 171 -0.72 13.31 -5.16
CA THR A 171 -1.94 14.04 -5.50
C THR A 171 -2.34 15.01 -4.38
N GLN A 172 -2.35 14.54 -3.13
CA GLN A 172 -2.67 15.39 -1.97
C GLN A 172 -1.67 16.54 -1.81
N LEU A 173 -0.38 16.27 -1.99
CA LEU A 173 0.66 17.31 -1.94
C LEU A 173 0.53 18.32 -3.08
N GLU A 174 0.11 17.88 -4.27
CA GLU A 174 -0.16 18.80 -5.40
C GLU A 174 -1.41 19.65 -5.20
N GLU A 175 -2.47 19.10 -4.63
CA GLU A 175 -3.66 19.86 -4.26
C GLU A 175 -3.31 20.94 -3.25
N TYR A 176 -2.54 20.58 -2.21
CA TYR A 176 -2.06 21.53 -1.22
C TYR A 176 -1.21 22.67 -1.82
N ALA A 177 -0.30 22.34 -2.74
CA ALA A 177 0.49 23.35 -3.45
C ALA A 177 -0.40 24.25 -4.34
N ARG A 178 -1.36 23.66 -5.05
CA ARG A 178 -2.29 24.37 -5.95
C ARG A 178 -3.19 25.33 -5.19
N ASP A 179 -3.65 24.96 -4.01
CA ASP A 179 -4.47 25.83 -3.16
C ASP A 179 -3.69 27.07 -2.72
N ALA A 180 -2.42 26.90 -2.34
CA ALA A 180 -1.53 28.01 -2.02
C ALA A 180 -1.23 28.91 -3.23
N GLU A 181 -0.99 28.32 -4.41
CA GLU A 181 -0.82 29.06 -5.66
C GLU A 181 -2.08 29.86 -6.03
N TYR A 182 -3.27 29.25 -5.86
CA TYR A 182 -4.54 29.93 -6.07
C TYR A 182 -4.75 31.07 -5.08
N ALA A 183 -4.39 30.89 -3.81
CA ALA A 183 -4.42 31.96 -2.81
C ALA A 183 -3.48 33.12 -3.21
N CYS A 184 -2.26 32.81 -3.67
CA CYS A 184 -1.34 33.82 -4.18
C CYS A 184 -1.87 34.54 -5.42
N ALA A 185 -2.45 33.81 -6.37
CA ALA A 185 -3.06 34.40 -7.56
C ALA A 185 -4.20 35.36 -7.20
N ASN A 186 -5.02 35.03 -6.20
CA ASN A 186 -6.06 35.92 -5.69
C ASN A 186 -5.49 37.22 -5.14
N VAL A 187 -4.41 37.16 -4.34
CA VAL A 187 -3.72 38.37 -3.83
C VAL A 187 -3.24 39.24 -4.98
N ILE A 188 -2.56 38.65 -5.96
CA ILE A 188 -2.04 39.37 -7.13
C ILE A 188 -3.18 40.04 -7.91
N ALA A 189 -4.28 39.32 -8.13
CA ALA A 189 -5.44 39.85 -8.83
C ALA A 189 -6.07 41.05 -8.10
N LEU A 190 -6.12 41.02 -6.76
CA LEU A 190 -6.63 42.12 -5.95
C LEU A 190 -5.69 43.34 -5.99
N LEU A 191 -4.38 43.13 -5.88
CA LEU A 191 -3.37 44.18 -5.88
C LEU A 191 -3.09 44.79 -7.26
N LYS A 192 -3.44 44.09 -8.36
CA LYS A 192 -3.20 44.55 -9.73
C LYS A 192 -3.73 45.97 -9.99
N LYS A 193 -4.90 46.32 -9.46
CA LYS A 193 -5.46 47.67 -9.60
C LYS A 193 -4.61 48.71 -8.88
N THR A 194 -4.10 48.37 -7.70
CA THR A 194 -3.26 49.22 -6.86
C THR A 194 -1.91 49.49 -7.53
N TYR A 195 -1.30 48.48 -8.16
CA TYR A 195 -0.06 48.65 -8.96
C TYR A 195 -0.25 49.66 -10.09
N VAL A 196 -1.31 49.50 -10.88
CA VAL A 196 -1.64 50.43 -11.98
C VAL A 196 -1.90 51.84 -11.44
N GLN A 197 -2.64 51.96 -10.34
CA GLN A 197 -2.98 53.25 -9.73
C GLN A 197 -1.74 53.99 -9.23
N TYR A 198 -0.74 53.28 -8.70
CA TYR A 198 0.48 53.89 -8.18
C TYR A 198 1.63 53.96 -9.19
N GLY A 199 1.45 53.43 -10.40
CA GLY A 199 2.49 53.42 -11.43
C GLY A 199 3.69 52.55 -11.03
N VAL A 200 3.45 51.46 -10.30
CA VAL A 200 4.49 50.51 -9.87
C VAL A 200 4.32 49.21 -10.65
N ASP A 201 5.40 48.70 -11.20
CA ASP A 201 5.38 47.42 -11.89
C ASP A 201 5.23 46.26 -10.88
N PRO A 202 4.32 45.30 -11.13
CA PRO A 202 4.16 44.14 -10.27
C PRO A 202 5.42 43.27 -10.30
N PRO A 203 5.78 42.61 -9.17
CA PRO A 203 6.91 41.69 -9.15
C PRO A 203 6.69 40.52 -10.14
N PRO A 204 7.77 39.96 -10.72
CA PRO A 204 7.67 38.85 -11.65
C PRO A 204 7.16 37.60 -10.95
N LEU A 205 6.31 36.83 -11.64
CA LEU A 205 5.78 35.58 -11.11
C LEU A 205 6.91 34.56 -10.89
N PRO A 206 6.88 33.81 -9.78
CA PRO A 206 7.84 32.74 -9.55
C PRO A 206 7.68 31.64 -10.60
N SER A 207 8.80 31.13 -11.12
CA SER A 207 8.80 30.02 -12.07
C SER A 207 8.87 28.68 -11.32
N PRO A 208 8.09 27.66 -11.72
CA PRO A 208 8.11 26.37 -11.05
C PRO A 208 9.42 25.63 -11.34
N ILE A 209 10.07 25.17 -10.27
CA ILE A 209 11.26 24.35 -10.38
C ILE A 209 10.84 22.90 -10.67
N PRO A 210 11.34 22.26 -11.75
CA PRO A 210 10.94 20.91 -12.11
C PRO A 210 11.44 19.88 -11.08
N LEU A 211 10.71 18.78 -10.92
CA LEU A 211 11.05 17.72 -9.95
C LEU A 211 12.44 17.12 -10.21
N THR A 212 12.90 17.15 -11.46
CA THR A 212 14.22 16.67 -11.90
C THR A 212 15.39 17.38 -11.22
N SER A 213 15.19 18.62 -10.76
CA SER A 213 16.21 19.40 -10.05
C SER A 213 16.46 18.94 -8.61
N TYR A 214 15.50 18.23 -8.01
CA TYR A 214 15.63 17.71 -6.65
C TYR A 214 16.32 16.35 -6.73
N PRO A 215 17.42 16.10 -6.01
CA PRO A 215 18.10 14.81 -6.04
C PRO A 215 17.20 13.70 -5.47
N LEU A 216 17.36 12.48 -5.99
CA LEU A 216 16.77 11.28 -5.39
C LEU A 216 17.90 10.51 -4.73
N GLU A 217 17.96 10.56 -3.40
CA GLU A 217 18.94 9.84 -2.59
C GLU A 217 18.52 8.37 -2.40
N TYR A 218 18.24 7.69 -3.52
CA TYR A 218 17.90 6.28 -3.52
C TYR A 218 18.52 5.59 -4.72
N ALA A 219 19.32 4.57 -4.43
CA ALA A 219 19.87 3.66 -5.43
C ALA A 219 19.02 2.39 -5.45
N ALA A 220 18.36 2.10 -6.57
CA ALA A 220 17.54 0.91 -6.69
C ALA A 220 18.39 -0.36 -6.52
N PRO A 221 17.94 -1.35 -5.71
CA PRO A 221 18.68 -2.59 -5.48
C PRO A 221 18.97 -3.39 -6.76
N GLN A 222 18.23 -3.14 -7.84
CA GLN A 222 18.41 -3.80 -9.14
C GLN A 222 19.77 -3.53 -9.79
N ALA A 223 20.50 -2.50 -9.34
CA ALA A 223 21.85 -2.23 -9.80
C ALA A 223 22.91 -3.16 -9.16
N ILE A 224 22.54 -3.94 -8.13
CA ILE A 224 23.46 -4.74 -7.31
C ILE A 224 22.97 -6.19 -7.33
N CYS A 225 23.82 -7.14 -7.75
CA CYS A 225 23.49 -8.58 -7.73
C CYS A 225 23.36 -9.04 -6.27
N PRO A 226 22.27 -9.71 -5.83
CA PRO A 226 21.20 -10.38 -6.59
C PRO A 226 20.03 -9.47 -7.04
N PRO A 227 19.19 -9.90 -8.02
CA PRO A 227 18.12 -9.05 -8.61
C PRO A 227 17.02 -8.58 -7.63
N TRP A 228 17.00 -9.13 -6.42
CA TRP A 228 16.02 -8.85 -5.36
C TRP A 228 16.57 -7.98 -4.23
N GLY A 229 17.85 -7.58 -4.27
CA GLY A 229 18.50 -6.80 -3.22
C GLY A 229 18.82 -7.60 -1.95
N LEU A 230 19.58 -6.98 -1.05
CA LEU A 230 20.16 -7.64 0.13
C LEU A 230 19.10 -8.13 1.12
N GLN A 231 18.06 -7.33 1.38
CA GLN A 231 17.03 -7.67 2.38
C GLN A 231 16.21 -8.92 1.98
N VAL A 232 15.84 -9.03 0.71
CA VAL A 232 15.10 -10.20 0.21
C VAL A 232 16.01 -11.42 0.17
N MET A 233 17.29 -11.25 -0.19
CA MET A 233 18.26 -12.34 -0.15
C MET A 233 18.47 -12.87 1.28
N GLU A 234 18.57 -11.98 2.27
CA GLU A 234 18.65 -12.36 3.68
C GLU A 234 17.39 -13.14 4.10
N ALA A 235 16.20 -12.68 3.71
CA ALA A 235 14.96 -13.39 3.98
C ALA A 235 14.93 -14.79 3.33
N LEU A 236 15.36 -14.93 2.07
CA LEU A 236 15.45 -16.22 1.38
C LEU A 236 16.46 -17.16 2.05
N ASN A 237 17.61 -16.65 2.47
CA ASN A 237 18.61 -17.42 3.21
C ASN A 237 18.06 -17.90 4.57
N ASN A 238 17.32 -17.05 5.28
CA ASN A 238 16.66 -17.42 6.53
C ASN A 238 15.59 -18.50 6.31
N VAL A 239 14.81 -18.40 5.24
CA VAL A 239 13.85 -19.45 4.87
C VAL A 239 14.56 -20.78 4.59
N GLN A 240 15.65 -20.74 3.82
CA GLN A 240 16.44 -21.94 3.53
C GLN A 240 16.98 -22.56 4.82
N ALA A 241 17.49 -21.75 5.74
CA ALA A 241 17.96 -22.21 7.04
C ALA A 241 16.84 -22.88 7.87
N TRP A 242 15.62 -22.33 7.87
CA TRP A 242 14.47 -22.94 8.56
C TRP A 242 14.10 -24.30 7.98
N VAL A 243 14.19 -24.45 6.65
CA VAL A 243 13.97 -25.73 5.96
C VAL A 243 15.04 -26.74 6.36
N ASP A 244 16.31 -26.34 6.39
CA ASP A 244 17.44 -27.22 6.73
C ASP A 244 17.45 -27.63 8.21
N GLU A 245 17.03 -26.75 9.13
CA GLU A 245 16.88 -27.06 10.55
C GLU A 245 15.75 -28.07 10.80
N GLY A 246 14.61 -27.90 10.13
CA GLY A 246 13.52 -28.88 10.16
C GLY A 246 13.89 -30.23 9.52
N GLN A 247 14.99 -30.29 8.75
CA GLN A 247 15.49 -31.49 8.10
C GLN A 247 16.50 -32.29 8.93
N LYS A 248 16.88 -31.88 10.15
CA LYS A 248 17.72 -32.70 11.02
C LYS A 248 16.84 -33.62 11.89
N PRO A 249 16.52 -34.86 11.46
CA PRO A 249 15.88 -35.83 12.34
C PRO A 249 16.89 -36.22 13.41
N ASP A 250 16.72 -35.72 14.64
CA ASP A 250 17.25 -36.32 15.88
C ASP A 250 18.64 -36.98 15.80
N SER A 251 19.62 -36.34 15.15
CA SER A 251 20.99 -36.88 15.10
C SER A 251 21.82 -36.54 16.34
N LYS A 252 21.16 -36.19 17.45
CA LYS A 252 21.73 -36.19 18.80
C LYS A 252 20.70 -36.67 19.83
N ARG A 253 20.34 -37.96 19.76
CA ARG A 253 20.26 -38.74 21.00
C ARG A 253 21.66 -38.72 21.62
N PHE A 254 21.89 -37.77 22.49
CA PHE A 254 23.01 -37.81 23.42
C PHE A 254 22.87 -39.12 24.21
N SER A 255 23.73 -40.08 23.90
CA SER A 255 24.06 -41.18 24.78
C SER A 255 24.71 -40.59 26.03
N THR A 256 23.93 -40.21 27.03
CA THR A 256 24.43 -40.09 28.39
C THR A 256 23.27 -40.31 29.37
N ASN A 257 23.15 -41.56 29.83
CA ASN A 257 22.53 -42.02 31.09
C ASN A 257 21.72 -40.96 31.87
N GLN A 258 20.46 -40.75 31.49
CA GLN A 258 19.52 -40.02 32.34
C GLN A 258 18.36 -40.93 32.72
N GLU A 259 18.12 -40.97 34.02
CA GLU A 259 17.30 -41.94 34.73
C GLU A 259 15.84 -41.94 34.25
N PHE A 260 15.31 -43.14 34.24
CA PHE A 260 13.97 -43.53 33.86
C PHE A 260 12.93 -42.80 34.73
N ASN A 261 12.22 -41.82 34.18
CA ASN A 261 11.08 -41.18 34.83
C ASN A 261 9.79 -41.81 34.23
N PRO A 262 9.05 -42.66 34.97
CA PRO A 262 7.98 -43.50 34.40
C PRO A 262 6.60 -42.82 34.32
N PHE A 263 6.48 -41.54 34.61
CA PHE A 263 5.23 -40.79 34.43
C PHE A 263 5.29 -39.97 33.13
N GLY A 264 5.04 -40.67 32.03
CA GLY A 264 4.98 -40.13 30.68
C GLY A 264 3.76 -39.25 30.48
N GLU A 265 3.96 -37.93 30.48
CA GLU A 265 3.22 -37.05 29.58
C GLU A 265 3.92 -37.11 28.23
N GLU A 266 3.24 -37.71 27.25
CA GLU A 266 3.63 -37.74 25.85
C GLU A 266 3.85 -36.31 25.35
N SER A 267 5.10 -35.85 25.40
CA SER A 267 5.57 -34.74 24.58
C SER A 267 5.48 -35.19 23.13
N ARG A 268 4.28 -35.06 22.55
CA ARG A 268 4.09 -35.00 21.10
C ARG A 268 5.05 -33.93 20.59
N ALA A 269 6.19 -34.37 20.06
CA ALA A 269 7.04 -33.54 19.23
C ALA A 269 6.11 -32.89 18.21
N MET A 270 5.89 -31.59 18.39
CA MET A 270 5.00 -30.79 17.58
C MET A 270 5.57 -30.86 16.18
N VAL A 271 5.02 -31.75 15.36
CA VAL A 271 5.29 -31.80 13.92
C VAL A 271 4.96 -30.39 13.46
N VAL A 272 6.00 -29.61 13.18
CA VAL A 272 5.83 -28.25 12.65
C VAL A 272 5.06 -28.45 11.36
N ASP A 273 3.79 -28.06 11.39
CA ASP A 273 2.88 -28.15 10.27
C ASP A 273 3.54 -27.44 9.09
N SER A 274 3.76 -28.18 8.00
CA SER A 274 4.39 -27.68 6.76
C SER A 274 3.71 -26.40 6.28
N THR A 275 2.41 -26.27 6.55
CA THR A 275 1.59 -25.10 6.29
C THR A 275 2.06 -23.86 7.07
N GLN A 276 2.40 -24.00 8.34
CA GLN A 276 2.90 -22.89 9.16
C GLN A 276 4.28 -22.43 8.70
N LEU A 277 5.16 -23.36 8.31
CA LEU A 277 6.46 -23.03 7.74
C LEU A 277 6.31 -22.30 6.40
N ALA A 278 5.36 -22.71 5.56
CA ALA A 278 5.05 -22.04 4.30
C ALA A 278 4.58 -20.59 4.52
N ILE A 279 3.60 -20.39 5.40
CA ILE A 279 3.05 -19.07 5.74
C ILE A 279 4.17 -18.16 6.26
N ARG A 280 4.99 -18.67 7.19
CA ARG A 280 6.11 -17.91 7.77
C ARG A 280 7.14 -17.53 6.70
N SER A 281 7.44 -18.44 5.78
CA SER A 281 8.42 -18.23 4.71
C SER A 281 7.96 -17.17 3.72
N VAL A 282 6.71 -17.27 3.25
CA VAL A 282 6.12 -16.26 2.36
C VAL A 282 6.03 -14.92 3.06
N SER A 283 5.60 -14.89 4.33
CA SER A 283 5.52 -13.65 5.11
C SER A 283 6.87 -12.96 5.26
N ALA A 284 7.95 -13.71 5.50
CA ALA A 284 9.30 -13.16 5.60
C ALA A 284 9.75 -12.48 4.29
N VAL A 285 9.50 -13.11 3.14
CA VAL A 285 9.84 -12.53 1.82
C VAL A 285 8.98 -11.32 1.49
N VAL A 286 7.67 -11.38 1.77
CA VAL A 286 6.76 -10.24 1.60
C VAL A 286 7.20 -9.04 2.44
N GLN A 287 7.55 -9.26 3.71
CA GLN A 287 8.05 -8.21 4.60
C GLN A 287 9.37 -7.61 4.09
N ALA A 288 10.26 -8.43 3.55
CA ALA A 288 11.51 -7.95 2.96
C ALA A 288 11.29 -7.06 1.72
N PHE A 289 10.36 -7.43 0.84
CA PHE A 289 9.97 -6.57 -0.30
C PHE A 289 9.31 -5.28 0.17
N GLN A 290 8.39 -5.37 1.15
CA GLN A 290 7.73 -4.20 1.73
C GLN A 290 8.74 -3.21 2.32
N LYS A 291 9.75 -3.71 3.05
CA LYS A 291 10.79 -2.86 3.63
C LYS A 291 11.61 -2.14 2.56
N GLN A 292 12.03 -2.83 1.49
CA GLN A 292 12.71 -2.18 0.36
C GLN A 292 11.83 -1.14 -0.33
N ASP A 293 10.56 -1.47 -0.58
CA ASP A 293 9.61 -0.56 -1.20
C ASP A 293 9.31 0.65 -0.30
N ASP A 294 9.28 0.48 1.03
CA ASP A 294 9.12 1.58 1.98
C ASP A 294 10.31 2.54 1.95
N GLU A 295 11.55 2.03 1.84
CA GLU A 295 12.75 2.86 1.67
C GLU A 295 12.71 3.69 0.37
N GLU A 296 12.32 3.07 -0.74
CA GLU A 296 12.12 3.76 -2.03
C GLU A 296 11.01 4.81 -1.93
N LYS A 297 9.86 4.41 -1.37
CA LYS A 297 8.69 5.26 -1.18
C LYS A 297 9.04 6.50 -0.38
N ASN A 298 9.69 6.34 0.77
CA ASN A 298 10.08 7.44 1.64
C ASN A 298 11.00 8.42 0.91
N SER A 299 12.01 7.91 0.19
CA SER A 299 12.96 8.74 -0.58
C SER A 299 12.26 9.54 -1.69
N ARG A 300 11.31 8.91 -2.40
CA ARG A 300 10.52 9.58 -3.45
C ARG A 300 9.54 10.61 -2.87
N LEU A 301 8.90 10.30 -1.75
CA LEU A 301 7.99 11.21 -1.05
C LEU A 301 8.74 12.42 -0.51
N GLU A 302 9.91 12.22 0.10
CA GLU A 302 10.76 13.30 0.60
C GLU A 302 11.15 14.25 -0.52
N ARG A 303 11.64 13.72 -1.64
CA ARG A 303 11.94 14.52 -2.84
C ARG A 303 10.73 15.33 -3.31
N LYS A 304 9.54 14.72 -3.35
CA LYS A 304 8.31 15.40 -3.77
C LYS A 304 7.87 16.47 -2.77
N ASN A 305 7.98 16.16 -1.47
CA ASN A 305 7.67 17.07 -0.39
C ASN A 305 8.58 18.29 -0.42
N ASN A 306 9.89 18.11 -0.62
CA ASN A 306 10.84 19.21 -0.73
C ASN A 306 10.49 20.14 -1.90
N GLN A 307 10.10 19.59 -3.06
CA GLN A 307 9.62 20.39 -4.17
C GLN A 307 8.38 21.21 -3.81
N VAL A 308 7.41 20.62 -3.12
CA VAL A 308 6.18 21.31 -2.72
C VAL A 308 6.48 22.39 -1.68
N MET A 309 7.32 22.10 -0.69
CA MET A 309 7.72 23.09 0.32
C MET A 309 8.43 24.29 -0.31
N ASP A 310 9.31 24.06 -1.29
CA ASP A 310 9.96 25.15 -2.03
C ASP A 310 8.94 25.99 -2.79
N ARG A 311 7.97 25.37 -3.48
CA ARG A 311 6.86 26.10 -4.14
C ARG A 311 6.10 26.98 -3.16
N LEU A 312 5.75 26.44 -1.99
CA LEU A 312 5.05 27.18 -0.93
C LEU A 312 5.88 28.36 -0.42
N ALA A 313 7.18 28.13 -0.20
CA ALA A 313 8.11 29.18 0.22
C ALA A 313 8.22 30.30 -0.83
N PHE A 314 8.27 29.96 -2.12
CA PHE A 314 8.27 30.95 -3.20
C PHE A 314 6.95 31.72 -3.27
N MET A 315 5.78 31.08 -3.13
CA MET A 315 4.49 31.77 -3.09
C MET A 315 4.41 32.74 -1.92
N LYS A 316 4.78 32.30 -0.73
CA LYS A 316 4.79 33.13 0.47
C LYS A 316 5.73 34.32 0.31
N LYS A 317 6.97 34.09 -0.15
CA LYS A 317 7.94 35.16 -0.43
C LYS A 317 7.41 36.14 -1.46
N HIS A 318 6.75 35.67 -2.52
CA HIS A 318 6.17 36.54 -3.53
C HIS A 318 5.03 37.41 -2.97
N GLN A 319 4.16 36.86 -2.13
CA GLN A 319 3.11 37.63 -1.42
C GLN A 319 3.73 38.72 -0.55
N MET A 320 4.76 38.39 0.24
CA MET A 320 5.50 39.34 1.08
C MET A 320 6.09 40.48 0.25
N VAL A 321 6.85 40.14 -0.80
CA VAL A 321 7.49 41.13 -1.69
C VAL A 321 6.43 42.01 -2.36
N SER A 322 5.31 41.44 -2.78
CA SER A 322 4.22 42.20 -3.42
C SER A 322 3.66 43.28 -2.49
N ILE A 323 3.39 42.92 -1.24
CA ILE A 323 2.84 43.85 -0.24
C ILE A 323 3.89 44.87 0.21
N GLN A 324 5.12 44.43 0.46
CA GLN A 324 6.22 45.31 0.86
C GLN A 324 6.56 46.35 -0.22
N LEU A 325 6.50 45.98 -1.49
CA LEU A 325 6.73 46.89 -2.61
C LEU A 325 5.71 48.03 -2.64
N LEU A 326 4.44 47.75 -2.32
CA LEU A 326 3.40 48.79 -2.23
C LEU A 326 3.51 49.63 -0.96
N ASP A 327 3.89 49.01 0.17
CA ASP A 327 4.07 49.71 1.45
C ASP A 327 5.24 50.73 1.40
N THR A 328 6.31 50.36 0.69
CA THR A 328 7.51 51.20 0.54
C THR A 328 7.48 52.10 -0.70
N CYS A 329 6.38 52.09 -1.46
CA CYS A 329 6.24 52.87 -2.68
C CYS A 329 6.29 54.37 -2.40
N THR A 330 7.15 55.08 -3.14
CA THR A 330 7.35 56.53 -3.03
C THR A 330 6.71 57.33 -4.16
N SER A 331 5.92 56.70 -5.03
CA SER A 331 5.18 57.36 -6.11
C SER A 331 4.34 58.53 -5.58
N ASP A 332 4.27 59.64 -6.32
CA ASP A 332 3.48 60.82 -5.94
C ASP A 332 2.02 60.45 -5.65
N MET A 333 1.45 59.52 -6.41
CA MET A 333 0.09 59.01 -6.21
C MET A 333 -0.05 58.22 -4.91
N ALA A 334 0.97 57.44 -4.54
CA ALA A 334 1.00 56.70 -3.29
C ALA A 334 1.15 57.66 -2.09
N GLN A 335 1.98 58.71 -2.22
CA GLN A 335 2.13 59.75 -1.20
C GLN A 335 0.83 60.52 -0.98
N LEU A 336 0.17 60.96 -2.06
CA LEU A 336 -1.14 61.63 -2.00
C LEU A 336 -2.19 60.74 -1.34
N ALA A 337 -2.23 59.45 -1.67
CA ALA A 337 -3.15 58.50 -1.05
C ALA A 337 -2.86 58.29 0.45
N ALA A 338 -1.58 58.25 0.84
CA ALA A 338 -1.17 58.16 2.24
C ALA A 338 -1.50 59.44 3.02
N ASP A 339 -1.34 60.62 2.42
CA ASP A 339 -1.70 61.90 3.04
C ASP A 339 -3.22 62.06 3.17
N GLU A 340 -4.00 61.62 2.17
CA GLU A 340 -5.46 61.54 2.26
C GLU A 340 -5.87 60.61 3.42
N LEU A 341 -5.25 59.43 3.52
CA LEU A 341 -5.52 58.50 4.61
C LEU A 341 -5.14 59.09 5.96
N LYS A 342 -4.01 59.79 6.05
CA LYS A 342 -3.52 60.47 7.25
C LYS A 342 -4.48 61.56 7.70
N SER A 343 -5.05 62.32 6.76
CA SER A 343 -6.04 63.36 7.09
C SER A 343 -7.30 62.78 7.73
N LYS A 344 -7.73 61.57 7.31
CA LYS A 344 -8.96 60.91 7.78
C LYS A 344 -8.75 60.09 9.05
N SER A 345 -7.63 59.36 9.14
CA SER A 345 -7.40 58.32 10.16
C SER A 345 -6.22 58.60 11.09
N LYS A 346 -5.41 59.62 10.79
CA LYS A 346 -4.11 59.92 11.42
C LYS A 346 -3.05 58.82 11.23
N ILE A 347 -3.20 57.97 10.21
CA ILE A 347 -2.23 56.92 9.84
C ILE A 347 -1.51 57.32 8.55
N ARG A 348 -0.18 57.25 8.55
CA ARG A 348 0.64 57.55 7.37
C ARG A 348 1.09 56.24 6.71
N GLU A 349 0.17 55.59 6.03
CA GLU A 349 0.39 54.33 5.32
C GLU A 349 -0.30 54.36 3.95
N VAL A 350 0.25 53.60 3.01
CA VAL A 350 -0.33 53.49 1.67
C VAL A 350 -1.49 52.48 1.70
N PRO A 351 -2.69 52.85 1.20
CA PRO A 351 -3.79 51.91 1.04
C PRO A 351 -3.43 50.76 0.08
N LEU A 352 -3.47 49.51 0.56
CA LEU A 352 -3.30 48.33 -0.30
C LEU A 352 -4.60 48.01 -1.03
N LEU A 353 -5.73 48.10 -0.32
CA LEU A 353 -7.05 47.74 -0.80
C LEU A 353 -8.12 48.67 -0.23
N LYS A 354 -9.07 49.10 -1.08
CA LYS A 354 -10.30 49.79 -0.67
C LYS A 354 -11.49 48.92 -1.05
N TRP A 355 -12.36 48.62 -0.09
CA TRP A 355 -13.50 47.73 -0.28
C TRP A 355 -14.78 48.33 0.31
N ASN A 356 -15.91 48.18 -0.37
CA ASN A 356 -17.19 48.64 0.17
C ASN A 356 -17.73 47.59 1.15
N VAL A 357 -18.17 48.03 2.32
CA VAL A 357 -18.62 47.15 3.40
C VAL A 357 -19.87 47.69 4.06
N VAL A 358 -20.61 46.80 4.73
CA VAL A 358 -21.68 47.14 5.65
C VAL A 358 -21.22 46.72 7.04
N ALA A 359 -21.09 47.67 7.95
CA ALA A 359 -20.71 47.41 9.35
C ALA A 359 -21.71 48.09 10.28
N ARG A 360 -22.23 47.36 11.27
CA ARG A 360 -23.21 47.88 12.24
C ARG A 360 -24.42 48.59 11.58
N ASN A 361 -24.99 47.97 10.54
CA ASN A 361 -26.10 48.50 9.74
C ASN A 361 -25.82 49.81 8.98
N SER A 362 -24.57 50.23 8.87
CA SER A 362 -24.17 51.38 8.06
C SER A 362 -23.28 50.94 6.91
N THR A 363 -23.50 51.54 5.74
CA THR A 363 -22.62 51.39 4.59
C THR A 363 -21.35 52.21 4.79
N GLY A 364 -20.23 51.68 4.34
CA GLY A 364 -18.94 52.32 4.49
C GLY A 364 -17.88 51.74 3.59
N THR A 365 -16.64 52.16 3.84
CA THR A 365 -15.45 51.68 3.15
C THR A 365 -14.50 51.07 4.17
N CYS A 366 -14.05 49.85 3.89
CA CYS A 366 -12.91 49.22 4.54
C CYS A 366 -11.66 49.54 3.73
N ILE A 367 -10.64 50.08 4.40
CA ILE A 367 -9.33 50.35 3.84
C ILE A 367 -8.34 49.43 4.56
N VAL A 368 -7.63 48.63 3.77
CA VAL A 368 -6.58 47.74 4.27
C VAL A 368 -5.23 48.35 3.89
N THR A 369 -4.36 48.53 4.88
CA THR A 369 -2.95 48.89 4.70
C THR A 369 -2.07 47.71 5.10
N ALA A 370 -0.74 47.86 5.07
CA ALA A 370 0.18 46.81 5.51
C ALA A 370 0.09 46.49 7.02
N ARG A 371 -0.45 47.41 7.84
CA ARG A 371 -0.44 47.29 9.31
C ARG A 371 -1.79 47.53 9.97
N HIS A 372 -2.74 48.13 9.26
CA HIS A 372 -4.05 48.47 9.79
C HIS A 372 -5.18 48.05 8.87
N ILE A 373 -6.33 47.76 9.49
CA ILE A 373 -7.62 47.71 8.83
C ILE A 373 -8.48 48.85 9.39
N ILE A 374 -9.05 49.65 8.49
CA ILE A 374 -9.71 50.91 8.83
C ILE A 374 -11.11 50.90 8.23
N PHE A 375 -12.12 51.14 9.05
CA PHE A 375 -13.52 51.23 8.65
C PHE A 375 -14.00 52.67 8.73
N ILE A 376 -14.47 53.20 7.61
CA ILE A 376 -15.07 54.53 7.51
C ILE A 376 -16.54 54.34 7.14
N THR A 377 -17.45 54.49 8.12
CA THR A 377 -18.89 54.29 7.90
C THR A 377 -19.63 55.61 7.77
N GLN A 378 -20.63 55.65 6.88
CA GLN A 378 -21.54 56.78 6.72
C GLN A 378 -22.73 56.54 7.65
N ASN A 379 -22.61 56.90 8.92
CA ASN A 379 -23.82 57.04 9.73
C ASN A 379 -24.51 58.34 9.31
N ILE A 380 -25.72 58.24 8.77
CA ILE A 380 -26.63 59.40 8.73
C ILE A 380 -26.86 59.78 10.20
N PRO A 381 -26.52 61.00 10.64
CA PRO A 381 -26.72 61.43 12.02
C PRO A 381 -28.22 61.62 12.25
N LEU A 382 -28.95 60.53 12.51
CA LEU A 382 -30.40 60.58 12.57
C LEU A 382 -30.97 61.19 13.85
N LEU A 383 -30.18 61.51 14.87
CA LEU A 383 -30.62 62.36 16.00
C LEU A 383 -29.43 62.94 16.79
N GLY A 384 -29.21 64.25 16.67
CA GLY A 384 -28.91 65.13 17.81
C GLY A 384 -27.56 65.06 18.55
N SER A 385 -26.61 64.20 18.20
CA SER A 385 -25.26 64.27 18.80
C SER A 385 -24.40 65.30 18.08
N MET A 386 -24.58 66.57 18.45
CA MET A 386 -23.74 67.69 18.02
C MET A 386 -22.27 67.42 18.42
N GLY A 387 -21.45 66.99 17.45
CA GLY A 387 -20.00 66.87 17.62
C GLY A 387 -19.29 65.77 16.82
N PHE A 388 -20.00 64.86 16.15
CA PHE A 388 -19.39 63.62 15.65
C PHE A 388 -19.21 63.58 14.13
N GLY A 389 -17.97 63.79 13.70
CA GLY A 389 -17.49 63.51 12.35
C GLY A 389 -17.56 62.02 11.97
N GLN A 390 -17.10 61.69 10.75
CA GLN A 390 -16.99 60.32 10.25
C GLN A 390 -16.42 59.40 11.35
N LYS A 391 -17.20 58.38 11.77
CA LYS A 391 -16.73 57.38 12.73
C LYS A 391 -15.73 56.47 12.02
N CYS A 392 -14.45 56.77 12.21
CA CYS A 392 -13.34 55.96 11.77
C CYS A 392 -13.03 54.94 12.88
N THR A 393 -13.27 53.65 12.63
CA THR A 393 -12.82 52.57 13.50
C THR A 393 -11.55 51.99 12.90
N LYS A 394 -10.48 51.87 13.69
CA LYS A 394 -9.19 51.34 13.24
C LYS A 394 -8.77 50.17 14.11
N PHE A 395 -8.16 49.16 13.50
CA PHE A 395 -7.55 48.03 14.18
C PHE A 395 -6.16 47.79 13.59
N ASN A 396 -5.19 47.55 14.47
CA ASN A 396 -3.84 47.17 14.12
C ASN A 396 -3.75 45.64 14.01
N PHE A 397 -3.29 45.12 12.87
CA PHE A 397 -3.19 43.67 12.64
C PHE A 397 -2.34 42.96 13.69
N LYS A 398 -1.35 43.62 14.25
CA LYS A 398 -0.41 43.00 15.19
C LYS A 398 -0.96 42.95 16.63
N HIS A 399 -1.69 43.98 17.03
CA HIS A 399 -2.07 44.17 18.44
C HIS A 399 -3.53 43.86 18.73
N ASP A 400 -4.41 44.11 17.77
CA ASP A 400 -5.85 44.09 18.01
C ASP A 400 -6.54 42.87 17.38
N ILE A 401 -5.88 42.15 16.46
CA ILE A 401 -6.49 41.09 15.66
C ILE A 401 -5.69 39.79 15.81
N ASP A 402 -6.37 38.74 16.22
CA ASP A 402 -5.83 37.38 16.22
C ASP A 402 -6.14 36.59 14.95
N SER A 403 -7.39 36.61 14.53
CA SER A 403 -7.87 35.83 13.39
C SER A 403 -9.10 36.47 12.74
N PHE A 404 -9.40 36.04 11.52
CA PHE A 404 -10.62 36.38 10.80
C PHE A 404 -11.51 35.14 10.65
N GLU A 405 -12.74 35.23 11.14
CA GLU A 405 -13.72 34.16 11.00
C GLU A 405 -14.81 34.53 9.99
N ILE A 406 -15.25 33.55 9.21
CA ILE A 406 -16.37 33.69 8.29
C ILE A 406 -17.61 33.14 8.97
N GLN A 407 -18.64 33.99 9.09
CA GLN A 407 -19.97 33.56 9.46
C GLN A 407 -20.86 33.60 8.22
N GLU A 408 -21.25 32.43 7.73
CA GLU A 408 -22.23 32.28 6.67
C GLU A 408 -23.64 32.44 7.26
N ASN A 409 -24.30 33.55 6.92
CA ASN A 409 -25.69 33.74 7.29
C ASN A 409 -26.57 33.07 6.23
N THR A 410 -27.16 31.93 6.58
CA THR A 410 -28.15 31.21 5.77
C THR A 410 -29.53 31.89 5.75
N THR A 411 -29.67 33.02 6.44
CA THR A 411 -30.93 33.69 6.70
C THR A 411 -31.34 34.63 5.55
N GLY A 412 -31.95 34.06 4.51
CA GLY A 412 -32.93 34.75 3.67
C GLY A 412 -32.75 34.58 2.16
N ILE A 413 -33.83 34.17 1.50
CA ILE A 413 -33.99 33.97 0.03
C ILE A 413 -33.64 35.23 -0.80
N LEU A 414 -33.49 36.40 -0.16
CA LEU A 414 -33.20 37.69 -0.79
C LEU A 414 -31.90 38.36 -0.28
N GLY A 415 -31.09 37.66 0.52
CA GLY A 415 -29.86 38.19 1.10
C GLY A 415 -28.65 38.06 0.16
N VAL A 416 -28.43 39.04 -0.72
CA VAL A 416 -27.27 39.09 -1.66
C VAL A 416 -25.91 39.22 -0.92
N LEU A 417 -25.91 39.41 0.39
CA LEU A 417 -24.72 39.51 1.26
C LEU A 417 -24.70 38.40 2.31
N SER A 418 -24.40 37.16 1.89
CA SER A 418 -24.45 35.96 2.74
C SER A 418 -23.25 35.80 3.68
N ILE A 419 -22.14 36.52 3.45
CA ILE A 419 -20.88 36.33 4.19
C ILE A 419 -20.63 37.52 5.11
N SER A 420 -20.51 37.26 6.42
CA SER A 420 -19.99 38.20 7.42
C SER A 420 -18.57 37.80 7.79
N ILE A 421 -17.67 38.78 7.90
CA ILE A 421 -16.31 38.58 8.40
C ILE A 421 -16.26 39.15 9.82
N GLN A 422 -15.85 38.33 10.77
CA GLN A 422 -15.64 38.68 12.17
C GLN A 422 -14.15 38.84 12.44
N LEU A 423 -13.77 39.92 13.12
CA LEU A 423 -12.44 40.15 13.67
C LEU A 423 -12.43 39.60 15.09
N MET A 424 -11.54 38.65 15.35
CA MET A 424 -11.33 38.05 16.67
C MET A 424 -10.08 38.65 17.30
N ASP A 425 -10.14 38.96 18.60
CA ASP A 425 -8.99 39.37 19.41
C ASP A 425 -8.19 38.15 19.92
N THR A 426 -7.05 38.36 20.58
CA THR A 426 -6.20 37.31 21.17
C THR A 426 -6.92 36.43 22.19
N ASP A 427 -7.98 36.95 22.82
CA ASP A 427 -8.85 36.20 23.73
C ASP A 427 -9.92 35.35 22.99
N GLY A 428 -9.91 35.34 21.65
CA GLY A 428 -10.95 34.69 20.84
C GLY A 428 -12.30 35.40 20.91
N ARG A 429 -12.32 36.69 21.29
CA ARG A 429 -13.55 37.49 21.38
C ARG A 429 -13.76 38.28 20.10
N GLU A 430 -15.00 38.32 19.64
CA GLU A 430 -15.38 39.18 18.51
C GLU A 430 -15.27 40.66 18.92
N ILE A 431 -14.38 41.40 18.25
CA ILE A 431 -14.21 42.85 18.44
C ILE A 431 -14.98 43.66 17.40
N PHE A 432 -15.15 43.10 16.20
CA PHE A 432 -15.82 43.79 15.09
C PHE A 432 -16.35 42.81 14.06
N SER A 433 -17.51 43.11 13.46
CA SER A 433 -18.06 42.33 12.36
C SER A 433 -18.58 43.23 11.25
N PHE A 434 -18.30 42.81 10.01
CA PHE A 434 -18.66 43.55 8.82
C PHE A 434 -18.99 42.61 7.66
N ARG A 435 -19.78 43.10 6.71
CA ARG A 435 -20.20 42.37 5.51
C ARG A 435 -19.60 43.04 4.28
N PRO A 436 -18.68 42.41 3.55
CA PRO A 436 -18.17 42.95 2.30
C PRO A 436 -19.26 42.93 1.22
N SER A 437 -19.30 43.96 0.37
CA SER A 437 -20.31 44.08 -0.69
C SER A 437 -20.24 42.95 -1.73
N THR A 438 -19.05 42.41 -1.97
CA THR A 438 -18.78 41.28 -2.87
C THR A 438 -17.53 40.52 -2.40
N GLY A 439 -17.39 39.26 -2.81
CA GLY A 439 -16.14 38.51 -2.71
C GLY A 439 -15.65 38.24 -1.28
N GLY A 440 -16.54 38.00 -0.32
CA GLY A 440 -16.18 37.89 1.10
C GLY A 440 -15.06 36.88 1.40
N LEU A 441 -15.12 35.69 0.81
CA LEU A 441 -14.06 34.68 0.97
C LEU A 441 -12.69 35.16 0.43
N ARG A 442 -12.67 35.84 -0.73
CA ARG A 442 -11.43 36.39 -1.30
C ARG A 442 -10.86 37.50 -0.43
N LEU A 443 -11.72 38.36 0.11
CA LEU A 443 -11.29 39.43 1.02
C LEU A 443 -10.72 38.82 2.32
N LYS A 444 -11.39 37.83 2.91
CA LYS A 444 -10.90 37.13 4.11
C LYS A 444 -9.53 36.51 3.88
N ASN A 445 -9.34 35.78 2.77
CA ASN A 445 -8.03 35.18 2.43
C ASN A 445 -6.93 36.25 2.27
N PHE A 446 -7.25 37.40 1.66
CA PHE A 446 -6.33 38.52 1.57
C PHE A 446 -5.98 39.10 2.95
N LEU A 447 -6.97 39.27 3.82
CA LEU A 447 -6.77 39.76 5.19
C LEU A 447 -5.91 38.82 6.03
N ASP A 448 -6.12 37.50 5.93
CA ASP A 448 -5.28 36.50 6.60
C ASP A 448 -3.81 36.61 6.18
N ILE A 449 -3.55 36.82 4.89
CA ILE A 449 -2.20 36.97 4.34
C ILE A 449 -1.54 38.26 4.85
N VAL A 450 -2.27 39.38 4.83
CA VAL A 450 -1.75 40.65 5.37
C VAL A 450 -1.46 40.53 6.87
N LEU A 451 -2.33 39.88 7.63
CA LEU A 451 -2.14 39.61 9.06
C LEU A 451 -0.89 38.76 9.32
N GLY A 452 -0.70 37.68 8.55
CA GLY A 452 0.50 36.85 8.64
C GLY A 452 1.78 37.65 8.40
N ILE A 453 1.81 38.48 7.36
CA ILE A 453 2.95 39.32 7.01
C ILE A 453 3.23 40.38 8.09
N ALA A 454 2.17 41.01 8.63
CA ALA A 454 2.31 42.00 9.69
C ALA A 454 2.95 41.41 10.96
N ARG A 455 2.68 40.13 11.26
CA ARG A 455 3.27 39.39 12.39
C ARG A 455 4.73 39.00 12.14
N GLU A 456 5.07 38.53 10.93
CA GLU A 456 6.42 38.08 10.61
C GLU A 456 7.47 39.19 10.68
N ASN A 457 7.13 40.38 10.18
CA ASN A 457 8.04 41.54 10.21
C ASN A 457 8.47 41.94 11.63
N GLN A 458 7.72 41.55 12.67
CA GLN A 458 8.11 41.80 14.06
C GLN A 458 9.27 40.90 14.50
N SER A 459 9.23 39.62 14.13
CA SER A 459 10.26 38.66 14.55
C SER A 459 11.65 39.09 14.11
N ILE A 460 11.75 39.62 12.89
CA ILE A 460 13.00 40.08 12.27
C ILE A 460 13.54 41.35 12.96
N LEU A 461 12.67 42.24 13.46
CA LEU A 461 13.10 43.47 14.15
C LEU A 461 13.44 43.26 15.63
N SER A 462 13.04 42.13 16.22
CA SER A 462 13.35 41.77 17.61
C SER A 462 14.56 40.86 17.78
N SER A 463 15.12 40.35 16.68
CA SER A 463 16.37 39.59 16.61
C SER A 463 17.47 40.47 16.04
#